data_AF-A0A150WLC4-F1
#
_entry.id   AF-A0A150WLC4-F1
#
_cell.length_a   1.000
_cell.length_b   1.000
_cell.length_c   1.000
_cell.angle_alpha   90.00
_cell.angle_beta   90.00
_cell.angle_gamma   90.00
#
_symmetry.space_group_name_H-M   'P 1'
#
loop_
_entity.id
_entity.type
_entity.pdbx_description
1 polymer ?
#
loop_
_entity_poly.entity_id
_entity_poly.type
_entity_poly.pdbx_seq_one_letter_code
_entity_poly.pdbx_strand_id
1 'polypeptide(L)'
;MNRRLIVTMLAALSVVQNSAYAQTIDDLPGFDDMDITPTVPVDQTPVVTTPVEQKPVDTAPVQTQYAGSASLNSIPRKSGGTLHTLKLSQALTLLRLDLRVTNSKVKVHKTSLVTEQGQKIDVRQLSQTDVLTTGSLSSSENLTANSRIAAIEILAESYSAEADVMVTAIASDAVPKMTVSVEQIAQPVEPTRPSTPSVPQAPPPPGATRPDPYRPPVYEDNIIRVGDEVLYARSYPGVVTYISGTEVRVRLNGYGETRAGTSDIAKSVRCLKGICVGDEGLYGGSYKGTVVKMYSNALMTVRLQAYGNSIVAMRDFAKAQRCLGTICQGDAGLYAGAYRASVLGAFDNGMLELRINGSVSIAMARDFSKSSSCNRERTMCAGADILYAGSYPGRALEFYDNGMMSFQLDGYSGSSSSYTRDVAYSVRDSRIGRTYLYSGYYRATVIAVYSNGMARVALAGYSGSSIVRASDLR
;
A
#
# COMPACT_ATOMS: atom_id res chain seq x y z
N MET A 1 53.07 4.95 -34.90
CA MET A 1 53.37 6.33 -34.44
C MET A 1 52.28 6.72 -33.44
N ASN A 2 52.50 7.25 -32.22
CA ASN A 2 53.26 8.45 -31.78
C ASN A 2 52.72 9.74 -32.43
N ARG A 3 52.40 10.86 -31.76
CA ARG A 3 52.35 11.37 -30.34
C ARG A 3 51.29 12.52 -30.32
N ARG A 4 50.57 12.99 -29.27
CA ARG A 4 50.76 13.33 -27.81
C ARG A 4 50.85 14.87 -27.55
N LEU A 5 50.37 15.36 -26.38
CA LEU A 5 50.38 16.77 -25.82
C LEU A 5 49.26 17.70 -26.39
N ILE A 6 48.80 18.85 -25.82
CA ILE A 6 48.98 19.68 -24.56
C ILE A 6 47.68 20.57 -24.43
N VAL A 7 47.11 21.15 -23.34
CA VAL A 7 47.26 21.24 -21.84
C VAL A 7 47.58 22.66 -21.27
N THR A 8 46.54 23.40 -20.78
CA THR A 8 46.53 24.69 -20.01
C THR A 8 45.09 24.99 -19.45
N MET A 9 44.76 26.09 -18.72
CA MET A 9 45.14 26.47 -17.32
C MET A 9 44.35 27.70 -16.74
N LEU A 10 43.78 27.59 -15.52
CA LEU A 10 43.61 28.66 -14.44
C LEU A 10 42.70 29.91 -14.71
N ALA A 11 42.24 30.78 -13.78
CA ALA A 11 42.11 30.89 -12.29
C ALA A 11 41.05 32.02 -11.92
N ALA A 12 40.19 31.94 -10.89
CA ALA A 12 40.27 32.38 -9.45
C ALA A 12 39.98 33.88 -9.10
N LEU A 13 39.66 34.19 -7.82
CA LEU A 13 39.35 35.50 -7.13
C LEU A 13 37.87 36.03 -7.20
N SER A 14 37.27 36.73 -6.21
CA SER A 14 37.61 37.02 -4.78
C SER A 14 36.45 37.64 -3.94
N VAL A 15 36.32 37.24 -2.65
CA VAL A 15 36.09 38.00 -1.37
C VAL A 15 35.07 39.20 -1.32
N VAL A 16 34.15 39.32 -0.34
CA VAL A 16 34.23 40.09 0.95
C VAL A 16 33.09 39.68 1.94
N GLN A 17 33.29 39.97 3.24
CA GLN A 17 32.49 39.54 4.42
C GLN A 17 31.25 40.40 4.72
N ASN A 18 30.34 39.85 5.55
CA ASN A 18 29.86 40.54 6.77
C ASN A 18 29.31 39.50 7.79
N SER A 19 29.28 39.84 9.08
CA SER A 19 29.07 38.86 10.18
C SER A 19 28.03 39.27 11.23
N ALA A 20 27.38 38.27 11.82
CA ALA A 20 26.72 38.34 13.12
C ALA A 20 26.71 36.94 13.74
N TYR A 21 27.13 36.80 15.00
CA TYR A 21 27.15 35.54 15.74
C TYR A 21 26.00 35.47 16.74
N ALA A 22 25.44 34.27 16.93
CA ALA A 22 24.78 33.86 18.16
C ALA A 22 25.29 32.46 18.51
N GLN A 23 25.92 32.32 19.68
CA GLN A 23 26.35 31.04 20.23
C GLN A 23 25.33 30.61 21.28
N THR A 24 24.74 29.43 21.13
CA THR A 24 23.93 28.79 22.17
C THR A 24 24.81 28.09 23.17
N ILE A 25 24.47 28.22 24.45
CA ILE A 25 25.14 27.54 25.57
C ILE A 25 24.60 26.11 25.64
N ASP A 26 25.48 25.12 25.61
CA ASP A 26 25.20 23.74 26.01
C ASP A 26 26.06 23.44 27.25
N ASP A 27 25.43 23.46 28.42
CA ASP A 27 26.01 22.93 29.66
C ASP A 27 24.88 22.49 30.61
N LEU A 28 24.83 21.20 30.94
CA LEU A 28 23.86 20.58 31.83
C LEU A 28 24.58 19.52 32.68
N PRO A 29 24.72 19.72 34.01
CA PRO A 29 25.47 18.80 34.85
C PRO A 29 24.74 17.47 35.05
N GLY A 30 25.51 16.39 35.13
CA GLY A 30 25.02 15.09 35.60
C GLY A 30 24.71 15.12 37.10
N PHE A 31 23.79 14.26 37.53
CA PHE A 31 23.47 14.04 38.94
C PHE A 31 24.16 12.76 39.41
N ASP A 32 25.14 12.88 40.30
CA ASP A 32 25.67 11.76 41.10
C ASP A 32 25.95 12.23 42.53
N ASP A 33 25.28 11.55 43.47
CA ASP A 33 25.50 11.36 44.92
C ASP A 33 25.98 12.47 45.88
N MET A 34 25.66 12.24 47.15
CA MET A 34 25.89 13.15 48.28
C MET A 34 27.24 12.89 48.96
N ASP A 35 27.91 13.95 49.42
CA ASP A 35 28.36 13.99 50.82
C ASP A 35 28.40 15.43 51.35
N ILE A 36 28.40 15.61 52.68
CA ILE A 36 28.17 16.90 53.34
C ILE A 36 29.38 17.28 54.22
N THR A 37 30.17 18.28 53.80
CA THR A 37 31.09 19.00 54.70
C THR A 37 31.32 20.45 54.24
N PRO A 38 31.25 21.45 55.13
CA PRO A 38 31.55 22.85 54.80
C PRO A 38 32.98 23.25 55.18
N THR A 39 33.61 24.17 54.44
CA THR A 39 34.14 25.49 54.90
C THR A 39 35.16 26.14 53.94
N VAL A 40 35.38 27.45 54.14
CA VAL A 40 36.48 28.33 53.65
C VAL A 40 36.48 28.75 52.17
N PRO A 41 36.40 30.07 51.86
CA PRO A 41 36.73 30.62 50.53
C PRO A 41 38.23 30.91 50.39
N VAL A 42 38.76 30.89 49.17
CA VAL A 42 40.17 31.23 48.86
C VAL A 42 40.23 32.23 47.70
N ASP A 43 41.18 33.18 47.78
CA ASP A 43 41.33 34.30 46.86
C ASP A 43 41.59 33.93 45.39
N GLN A 44 41.08 34.77 44.50
CA GLN A 44 41.41 34.74 43.07
C GLN A 44 42.68 35.56 42.81
N THR A 45 43.70 34.94 42.21
CA THR A 45 44.82 35.66 41.57
C THR A 45 44.72 35.54 40.05
N PRO A 46 44.85 36.63 39.28
CA PRO A 46 44.68 36.61 37.82
C PRO A 46 45.91 36.03 37.12
N VAL A 47 45.73 34.94 36.39
CA VAL A 47 46.79 34.34 35.55
C VAL A 47 46.91 35.11 34.24
N VAL A 48 48.13 35.55 33.91
CA VAL A 48 48.44 36.24 32.65
C VAL A 48 48.48 35.24 31.50
N THR A 49 47.61 35.43 30.50
CA THR A 49 47.57 34.59 29.29
C THR A 49 48.48 35.12 28.18
N THR A 50 49.46 34.33 27.76
CA THR A 50 50.18 34.54 26.49
C THR A 50 49.36 33.99 25.30
N PRO A 51 49.26 34.71 24.16
CA PRO A 51 48.49 34.24 23.02
C PRO A 51 49.21 33.08 22.30
N VAL A 52 48.46 32.02 21.97
CA VAL A 52 48.94 30.90 21.14
C VAL A 52 48.48 31.12 19.71
N GLU A 53 49.41 31.08 18.76
CA GLU A 53 49.16 31.31 17.34
C GLU A 53 48.31 30.18 16.73
N GLN A 54 47.06 30.47 16.36
CA GLN A 54 46.14 29.49 15.80
C GLN A 54 46.34 29.34 14.29
N LYS A 55 46.74 28.13 13.89
CA LYS A 55 46.79 27.70 12.48
C LYS A 55 45.37 27.70 11.87
N PRO A 56 45.16 28.22 10.64
CA PRO A 56 43.85 28.20 10.00
C PRO A 56 43.31 26.78 9.81
N VAL A 57 41.99 26.63 10.00
CA VAL A 57 41.23 25.41 9.69
C VAL A 57 40.41 25.66 8.43
N ASP A 58 40.64 24.87 7.38
CA ASP A 58 39.87 24.96 6.13
C ASP A 58 38.42 24.50 6.35
N THR A 59 37.49 25.45 6.43
CA THR A 59 36.05 25.17 6.45
C THR A 59 35.55 24.86 5.05
N ALA A 60 35.24 23.59 4.79
CA ALA A 60 34.60 23.16 3.56
C ALA A 60 33.23 23.84 3.37
N PRO A 61 32.84 24.21 2.13
CA PRO A 61 31.60 24.93 1.88
C PRO A 61 30.36 24.08 2.19
N VAL A 62 29.47 24.62 3.02
CA VAL A 62 28.20 23.98 3.40
C VAL A 62 27.30 23.85 2.17
N GLN A 63 26.92 22.61 1.81
CA GLN A 63 25.91 22.37 0.78
C GLN A 63 24.50 22.67 1.34
N THR A 64 23.83 23.65 0.75
CA THR A 64 22.48 24.12 1.15
C THR A 64 21.37 23.64 0.20
N GLN A 65 21.66 22.64 -0.64
CA GLN A 65 20.73 22.10 -1.63
C GLN A 65 20.79 20.57 -1.63
N TYR A 66 19.62 19.94 -1.52
CA TYR A 66 19.47 18.50 -1.48
C TYR A 66 18.68 18.01 -2.70
N ALA A 67 19.30 17.19 -3.54
CA ALA A 67 18.67 16.62 -4.72
C ALA A 67 18.18 15.19 -4.44
N GLY A 68 16.98 14.85 -4.92
CA GLY A 68 16.41 13.51 -4.87
C GLY A 68 15.64 13.21 -6.14
N SER A 69 15.70 11.96 -6.62
CA SER A 69 15.13 11.57 -7.93
C SER A 69 14.24 10.34 -7.86
N ALA A 70 13.34 10.23 -8.83
CA ALA A 70 12.44 9.09 -9.04
C ALA A 70 12.14 8.92 -10.52
N SER A 71 11.91 7.69 -10.98
CA SER A 71 11.56 7.40 -12.37
C SER A 71 10.06 7.17 -12.57
N LEU A 72 9.47 7.95 -13.47
CA LEU A 72 8.18 7.68 -14.06
C LEU A 72 8.41 6.71 -15.22
N ASN A 73 8.06 5.44 -15.04
CA ASN A 73 8.26 4.40 -16.06
C ASN A 73 6.93 4.08 -16.78
N SER A 74 7.00 3.58 -18.01
CA SER A 74 5.84 3.13 -18.80
C SER A 74 4.75 4.19 -19.00
N ILE A 75 5.13 5.44 -19.31
CA ILE A 75 4.20 6.49 -19.74
C ILE A 75 3.55 6.04 -21.07
N PRO A 76 2.20 5.93 -21.15
CA PRO A 76 1.53 5.31 -22.29
C PRO A 76 1.19 6.31 -23.41
N ARG A 77 0.85 5.78 -24.60
CA ARG A 77 0.28 6.52 -25.75
C ARG A 77 -1.21 6.90 -25.56
N LYS A 78 -1.66 7.16 -24.33
CA LYS A 78 -3.07 7.51 -24.08
C LYS A 78 -3.27 8.98 -24.45
N SER A 79 -4.11 9.26 -25.45
CA SER A 79 -4.46 10.63 -25.86
C SER A 79 -4.96 11.46 -24.66
N GLY A 80 -4.32 12.61 -24.43
CA GLY A 80 -4.54 13.46 -23.26
C GLY A 80 -3.65 13.11 -22.04
N GLY A 81 -2.81 12.09 -22.16
CA GLY A 81 -1.85 11.64 -21.16
C GLY A 81 -2.41 10.77 -20.04
N THR A 82 -1.53 10.46 -19.09
CA THR A 82 -1.83 9.80 -17.80
C THR A 82 -1.25 10.64 -16.67
N LEU A 83 -1.92 10.67 -15.53
CA LEU A 83 -1.49 11.44 -14.36
C LEU A 83 -0.57 10.59 -13.48
N HIS A 84 0.66 11.04 -13.32
CA HIS A 84 1.66 10.44 -12.45
C HIS A 84 1.87 11.36 -11.25
N THR A 85 1.64 10.83 -10.05
CA THR A 85 1.71 11.58 -8.79
C THR A 85 2.86 11.05 -7.95
N LEU A 86 3.93 11.84 -7.85
CA LEU A 86 5.08 11.56 -6.99
C LEU A 86 4.81 12.12 -5.60
N LYS A 87 4.52 11.26 -4.62
CA LYS A 87 4.33 11.66 -3.21
C LYS A 87 5.68 11.70 -2.51
N LEU A 88 6.00 12.81 -1.84
CA LEU A 88 7.19 12.92 -1.01
C LEU A 88 6.94 12.24 0.34
N SER A 89 7.97 11.64 0.95
CA SER A 89 7.84 10.99 2.26
C SER A 89 7.58 11.95 3.42
N GLN A 90 7.85 13.25 3.20
CA GLN A 90 7.59 14.38 4.09
C GLN A 90 7.44 15.62 3.21
N ALA A 91 6.69 16.64 3.66
CA ALA A 91 6.55 17.86 2.89
C ALA A 91 7.84 18.70 2.92
N LEU A 92 8.32 19.19 1.77
CA LEU A 92 9.62 19.89 1.64
C LEU A 92 9.51 21.19 0.86
N THR A 93 10.44 22.12 1.12
CA THR A 93 10.55 23.38 0.38
C THR A 93 11.38 23.16 -0.88
N LEU A 94 10.69 22.92 -2.01
CA LEU A 94 11.34 22.67 -3.29
C LEU A 94 11.87 23.99 -3.89
N LEU A 95 13.12 23.96 -4.36
CA LEU A 95 13.82 25.04 -5.04
C LEU A 95 13.74 24.92 -6.57
N ARG A 96 13.85 23.69 -7.11
CA ARG A 96 13.75 23.41 -8.55
C ARG A 96 13.23 21.99 -8.81
N LEU A 97 12.59 21.81 -9.95
CA LEU A 97 12.18 20.51 -10.49
C LEU A 97 12.79 20.31 -11.88
N ASP A 98 13.49 19.20 -12.08
CA ASP A 98 14.07 18.81 -13.37
C ASP A 98 13.40 17.55 -13.91
N LEU A 99 13.00 17.57 -15.18
CA LEU A 99 12.45 16.44 -15.92
C LEU A 99 13.45 16.03 -17.01
N ARG A 100 14.00 14.82 -16.91
CA ARG A 100 14.89 14.24 -17.92
C ARG A 100 14.25 13.02 -18.58
N VAL A 101 14.01 13.08 -19.88
CA VAL A 101 13.48 11.92 -20.62
C VAL A 101 14.59 10.86 -20.73
N THR A 102 14.37 9.68 -20.17
CA THR A 102 15.33 8.57 -20.17
C THR A 102 15.05 7.53 -21.25
N ASN A 103 13.81 7.46 -21.75
CA ASN A 103 13.41 6.52 -22.80
C ASN A 103 12.26 7.10 -23.64
N SER A 104 12.23 6.80 -24.94
CA SER A 104 11.23 7.27 -25.91
C SER A 104 11.04 8.82 -25.98
N LYS A 105 10.00 9.27 -26.68
CA LYS A 105 9.57 10.66 -26.80
C LYS A 105 8.36 10.93 -25.90
N VAL A 106 8.36 12.05 -25.17
CA VAL A 106 7.30 12.41 -24.21
C VAL A 106 6.85 13.85 -24.45
N LYS A 107 5.53 14.09 -24.37
CA LYS A 107 4.98 15.43 -24.17
C LYS A 107 4.44 15.55 -22.74
N VAL A 108 4.80 16.61 -22.03
CA VAL A 108 4.21 16.94 -20.73
C VAL A 108 3.12 17.98 -20.93
N HIS A 109 1.87 17.56 -20.72
CA HIS A 109 0.70 18.43 -20.86
C HIS A 109 0.56 19.37 -19.65
N LYS A 110 0.86 18.90 -18.44
CA LYS A 110 0.80 19.72 -17.21
C LYS A 110 1.72 19.17 -16.12
N THR A 111 2.36 20.06 -15.37
CA THR A 111 3.04 19.76 -14.11
C THR A 111 2.51 20.66 -12.99
N SER A 112 2.05 20.10 -11.88
CA SER A 112 1.61 20.88 -10.71
C SER A 112 2.12 20.31 -9.39
N LEU A 113 2.52 21.20 -8.48
CA LEU A 113 2.89 20.87 -7.11
C LEU A 113 1.64 20.87 -6.23
N VAL A 114 1.57 19.97 -5.25
CA VAL A 114 0.52 19.90 -4.25
C VAL A 114 1.12 20.22 -2.89
N THR A 115 0.65 21.28 -2.23
CA THR A 115 1.15 21.68 -0.91
C THR A 115 0.70 20.71 0.20
N GLU A 116 1.33 20.82 1.37
CA GLU A 116 0.89 20.17 2.62
C GLU A 116 -0.57 20.48 2.99
N GLN A 117 -1.13 21.59 2.48
CA GLN A 117 -2.53 22.00 2.65
C GLN A 117 -3.45 21.52 1.50
N GLY A 118 -2.94 20.74 0.55
CA GLY A 118 -3.69 20.24 -0.61
C GLY A 118 -3.90 21.26 -1.75
N GLN A 119 -3.37 22.48 -1.63
CA GLN A 119 -3.45 23.50 -2.69
C GLN A 119 -2.57 23.09 -3.88
N LYS A 120 -3.08 23.25 -5.11
CA LYS A 120 -2.33 22.97 -6.35
C LYS A 120 -1.69 24.24 -6.92
N ILE A 121 -0.41 24.16 -7.25
CA ILE A 121 0.41 25.23 -7.86
C ILE A 121 0.91 24.74 -9.22
N ASP A 122 0.64 25.46 -10.31
CA ASP A 122 1.01 25.06 -11.67
C ASP A 122 2.44 25.50 -12.05
N VAL A 123 3.28 24.57 -12.49
CA VAL A 123 4.69 24.80 -12.84
C VAL A 123 4.78 25.09 -14.33
N ARG A 124 4.52 26.34 -14.70
CA ARG A 124 4.30 26.78 -16.10
C ARG A 124 5.39 26.33 -17.08
N GLN A 125 6.66 26.33 -16.67
CA GLN A 125 7.81 25.95 -17.50
C GLN A 125 7.85 24.44 -17.82
N LEU A 126 7.13 23.63 -17.02
CA LEU A 126 6.99 22.18 -17.17
C LEU A 126 5.55 21.77 -17.54
N SER A 127 4.72 22.73 -17.97
CA SER A 127 3.36 22.54 -18.47
C SER A 127 3.31 22.90 -19.96
N GLN A 128 2.55 22.15 -20.76
CA GLN A 128 2.46 22.31 -22.22
C GLN A 128 3.81 22.32 -22.97
N THR A 129 4.70 21.38 -22.64
CA THR A 129 5.99 21.25 -23.35
C THR A 129 5.80 20.82 -24.80
N ASP A 130 6.84 21.03 -25.61
CA ASP A 130 7.02 20.29 -26.87
C ASP A 130 7.21 18.77 -26.63
N VAL A 131 7.26 18.01 -27.72
CA VAL A 131 7.59 16.58 -27.70
C VAL A 131 9.09 16.41 -27.45
N LEU A 132 9.46 16.27 -26.17
CA LEU A 132 10.80 16.01 -25.68
C LEU A 132 11.30 14.64 -26.19
N THR A 133 12.61 14.53 -26.45
CA THR A 133 13.25 13.30 -26.95
C THR A 133 14.13 12.66 -25.87
N THR A 134 14.51 11.39 -26.05
CA THR A 134 15.45 10.71 -25.14
C THR A 134 16.72 11.54 -24.93
N GLY A 135 17.02 11.86 -23.68
CA GLY A 135 18.14 12.72 -23.28
C GLY A 135 17.78 14.19 -23.05
N SER A 136 16.63 14.68 -23.52
CA SER A 136 16.15 16.04 -23.23
C SER A 136 16.01 16.27 -21.73
N LEU A 137 16.45 17.46 -21.29
CA LEU A 137 16.26 18.00 -19.95
C LEU A 137 15.35 19.23 -20.04
N SER A 138 14.33 19.28 -19.20
CA SER A 138 13.45 20.44 -19.01
C SER A 138 13.44 20.77 -17.52
N SER A 139 13.67 22.03 -17.17
CA SER A 139 13.82 22.48 -15.77
C SER A 139 12.80 23.56 -15.45
N SER A 140 12.25 23.54 -14.24
CA SER A 140 11.51 24.69 -13.72
C SER A 140 12.43 25.89 -13.50
N GLU A 141 11.84 27.08 -13.46
CA GLU A 141 12.46 28.22 -12.78
C GLU A 141 12.58 27.94 -11.27
N ASN A 142 13.22 28.84 -10.53
CA ASN A 142 13.25 28.79 -9.07
C ASN A 142 11.83 28.80 -8.52
N LEU A 143 11.46 27.72 -7.83
CA LEU A 143 10.14 27.51 -7.26
C LEU A 143 10.01 28.38 -6.00
N THR A 144 9.56 29.63 -6.16
CA THR A 144 9.32 30.59 -5.07
C THR A 144 8.09 30.26 -4.21
N ALA A 145 7.78 28.97 -4.06
CA ALA A 145 6.76 28.47 -3.18
C ALA A 145 7.27 28.50 -1.74
N ASN A 146 6.88 29.52 -0.97
CA ASN A 146 7.03 29.57 0.49
C ASN A 146 6.10 28.56 1.21
N SER A 147 5.88 27.40 0.60
CA SER A 147 4.87 26.40 0.95
C SER A 147 5.49 25.01 0.78
N ARG A 148 5.42 24.19 1.83
CA ARG A 148 5.95 22.83 1.80
C ARG A 148 5.13 21.97 0.84
N ILE A 149 5.81 21.27 -0.06
CA ILE A 149 5.22 20.46 -1.13
C ILE A 149 5.15 19.01 -0.67
N ALA A 150 3.96 18.42 -0.69
CA ALA A 150 3.70 17.03 -0.30
C ALA A 150 3.65 16.07 -1.50
N ALA A 151 3.28 16.56 -2.69
CA ALA A 151 3.33 15.76 -3.92
C ALA A 151 3.59 16.61 -5.17
N ILE A 152 4.04 15.95 -6.24
CA ILE A 152 4.25 16.50 -7.58
C ILE A 152 3.37 15.69 -8.53
N GLU A 153 2.52 16.36 -9.30
CA GLU A 153 1.62 15.77 -10.30
C GLU A 153 2.09 16.11 -11.71
N ILE A 154 2.28 15.10 -12.55
CA ILE A 154 2.74 15.23 -13.94
C ILE A 154 1.77 14.50 -14.86
N LEU A 155 1.09 15.24 -15.73
CA LEU A 155 0.24 14.71 -16.81
C LEU A 155 1.07 14.62 -18.08
N ALA A 156 1.44 13.40 -18.48
CA ALA A 156 2.34 13.15 -19.61
C ALA A 156 1.81 12.10 -20.59
N GLU A 157 2.23 12.18 -21.84
CA GLU A 157 1.84 11.30 -22.94
C GLU A 157 3.07 10.88 -23.76
N SER A 158 3.17 9.59 -24.13
CA SER A 158 4.25 9.11 -25.00
C SER A 158 3.90 9.25 -26.48
N TYR A 159 4.87 9.79 -27.24
CA TYR A 159 4.83 9.97 -28.69
C TYR A 159 5.72 8.96 -29.45
N SER A 160 6.35 7.98 -28.77
CA SER A 160 7.00 6.83 -29.44
C SER A 160 6.60 5.48 -28.86
N ALA A 161 7.42 4.73 -28.11
CA ALA A 161 7.01 3.45 -27.51
C ALA A 161 6.31 3.70 -26.16
N GLU A 162 6.41 2.80 -25.19
CA GLU A 162 6.36 3.26 -23.79
C GLU A 162 7.57 4.16 -23.51
N ALA A 163 7.43 5.10 -22.58
CA ALA A 163 8.42 6.12 -22.30
C ALA A 163 8.67 6.33 -20.81
N ASP A 164 9.91 6.72 -20.50
CA ASP A 164 10.37 6.83 -19.12
C ASP A 164 10.98 8.23 -18.90
N VAL A 165 10.66 8.85 -17.75
CA VAL A 165 11.14 10.18 -17.35
C VAL A 165 11.70 10.11 -15.94
N MET A 166 12.96 10.51 -15.77
CA MET A 166 13.55 10.74 -14.46
C MET A 166 13.21 12.15 -13.98
N VAL A 167 12.46 12.22 -12.88
CA VAL A 167 12.11 13.44 -12.17
C VAL A 167 13.15 13.65 -11.07
N THR A 168 13.77 14.84 -11.01
CA THR A 168 14.70 15.22 -9.93
C THR A 168 14.20 16.47 -9.25
N ALA A 169 13.87 16.38 -7.97
CA ALA A 169 13.48 17.51 -7.14
C ALA A 169 14.69 17.98 -6.33
N ILE A 170 14.90 19.30 -6.27
CA ILE A 170 15.93 19.94 -5.44
C ILE A 170 15.21 20.72 -4.34
N ALA A 171 15.62 20.53 -3.08
CA ALA A 171 15.03 21.19 -1.91
C ALA A 171 16.11 21.86 -1.03
N SER A 172 15.70 22.79 -0.16
CA SER A 172 16.60 23.49 0.77
C SER A 172 16.76 22.81 2.14
N ASP A 173 15.79 21.99 2.53
CA ASP A 173 15.59 21.49 3.89
C ASP A 173 16.02 20.02 4.09
N ALA A 174 15.70 19.12 3.16
CA ALA A 174 16.16 17.73 3.20
C ALA A 174 16.13 17.05 1.82
N VAL A 175 16.77 15.87 1.69
CA VAL A 175 16.75 15.05 0.46
C VAL A 175 15.32 14.59 0.13
N PRO A 176 14.75 14.95 -1.04
CA PRO A 176 13.42 14.50 -1.44
C PRO A 176 13.37 13.00 -1.73
N LYS A 177 12.76 12.23 -0.82
CA LYS A 177 12.42 10.82 -1.03
C LYS A 177 11.01 10.75 -1.64
N MET A 178 10.90 10.30 -2.88
CA MET A 178 9.66 10.29 -3.65
C MET A 178 9.16 8.86 -3.92
N THR A 179 7.84 8.70 -3.96
CA THR A 179 7.15 7.44 -4.29
C THR A 179 6.14 7.71 -5.41
N VAL A 180 6.14 6.88 -6.45
CA VAL A 180 5.33 7.11 -7.66
C VAL A 180 4.00 6.36 -7.56
N SER A 181 2.89 7.09 -7.76
CA SER A 181 1.54 6.56 -7.91
C SER A 181 1.02 6.93 -9.31
N VAL A 182 0.36 6.00 -10.01
CA VAL A 182 -0.26 6.26 -11.31
C VAL A 182 -1.77 6.35 -11.12
N GLU A 183 -2.36 7.51 -11.41
CA GLU A 183 -3.80 7.72 -11.32
C GLU A 183 -4.40 7.67 -12.73
N GLN A 184 -5.02 6.53 -13.06
CA GLN A 184 -5.74 6.37 -14.31
C GLN A 184 -7.01 7.23 -14.28
N ILE A 185 -6.91 8.47 -14.80
CA ILE A 185 -8.07 9.34 -15.03
C ILE A 185 -9.15 8.53 -15.76
N ALA A 186 -10.26 8.30 -15.04
CA ALA A 186 -11.42 7.61 -15.57
C ALA A 186 -11.91 8.37 -16.82
N GLN A 187 -12.19 7.64 -17.90
CA GLN A 187 -12.71 8.28 -19.11
C GLN A 187 -14.03 8.98 -18.78
N PRO A 188 -14.26 10.20 -19.28
CA PRO A 188 -15.57 10.85 -19.16
C PRO A 188 -16.65 9.89 -19.65
N VAL A 189 -17.63 9.60 -18.80
CA VAL A 189 -18.77 8.78 -19.20
C VAL A 189 -19.50 9.56 -20.29
N GLU A 190 -19.49 9.03 -21.51
CA GLU A 190 -20.15 9.65 -22.65
C GLU A 190 -21.63 9.90 -22.28
N PRO A 191 -22.11 11.15 -22.31
CA PRO A 191 -23.38 11.50 -21.70
C PRO A 191 -24.50 10.74 -22.39
N THR A 192 -25.13 9.82 -21.65
CA THR A 192 -26.18 8.93 -22.17
C THR A 192 -27.31 9.78 -22.72
N ARG A 193 -27.39 9.83 -24.07
CA ARG A 193 -28.44 10.52 -24.81
C ARG A 193 -29.80 10.14 -24.21
N PRO A 194 -30.68 11.10 -23.86
CA PRO A 194 -31.98 10.81 -23.26
C PRO A 194 -32.70 9.75 -24.08
N SER A 195 -32.94 8.59 -23.45
CA SER A 195 -33.62 7.47 -24.09
C SER A 195 -35.02 7.91 -24.46
N THR A 196 -35.35 7.87 -25.76
CA THR A 196 -36.74 8.01 -26.21
C THR A 196 -37.62 6.97 -25.49
N PRO A 197 -38.87 7.31 -25.11
CA PRO A 197 -39.77 6.38 -24.46
C PRO A 197 -39.85 5.06 -25.26
N SER A 198 -39.56 3.95 -24.59
CA SER A 198 -39.54 2.64 -25.23
C SER A 198 -40.94 2.28 -25.70
N VAL A 199 -41.15 2.29 -27.02
CA VAL A 199 -42.32 1.66 -27.64
C VAL A 199 -42.43 0.24 -27.09
N PRO A 200 -43.60 -0.20 -26.60
CA PRO A 200 -43.77 -1.56 -26.07
C PRO A 200 -43.27 -2.59 -27.08
N GLN A 201 -42.28 -3.40 -26.69
CA GLN A 201 -41.79 -4.46 -27.56
C GLN A 201 -42.95 -5.40 -27.89
N ALA A 202 -43.17 -5.64 -29.18
CA ALA A 202 -44.10 -6.66 -29.63
C ALA A 202 -43.71 -8.01 -28.99
N PRO A 203 -44.68 -8.82 -28.52
CA PRO A 203 -44.38 -10.08 -27.87
C PRO A 203 -43.56 -10.98 -28.82
N PRO A 204 -42.51 -11.66 -28.33
CA PRO A 204 -41.65 -12.47 -29.19
C PRO A 204 -42.46 -13.59 -29.85
N PRO A 205 -42.16 -13.95 -31.12
CA PRO A 205 -42.92 -14.96 -31.84
C PRO A 205 -42.88 -16.32 -31.11
N PRO A 206 -44.01 -17.04 -30.99
CA PRO A 206 -44.06 -18.34 -30.35
C PRO A 206 -43.09 -19.32 -31.03
N GLY A 207 -42.01 -19.69 -30.33
CA GLY A 207 -40.92 -20.51 -30.87
C GLY A 207 -39.52 -19.96 -30.62
N ALA A 208 -39.38 -18.67 -30.24
CA ALA A 208 -38.09 -18.11 -29.82
C ALA A 208 -37.64 -18.69 -28.47
N THR A 209 -36.95 -19.84 -28.48
CA THR A 209 -36.42 -20.49 -27.28
C THR A 209 -35.44 -19.58 -26.55
N ARG A 210 -35.80 -19.19 -25.32
CA ARG A 210 -34.93 -18.48 -24.37
C ARG A 210 -33.59 -19.24 -24.25
N PRO A 211 -32.43 -18.59 -24.41
CA PRO A 211 -31.14 -19.24 -24.22
C PRO A 211 -31.04 -19.86 -22.82
N ASP A 212 -30.81 -21.17 -22.76
CA ASP A 212 -30.71 -21.92 -21.51
C ASP A 212 -29.42 -21.54 -20.77
N PRO A 213 -29.48 -20.91 -19.58
CA PRO A 213 -28.30 -20.52 -18.82
C PRO A 213 -27.52 -21.71 -18.23
N TYR A 214 -28.07 -22.93 -18.29
CA TYR A 214 -27.40 -24.16 -17.82
C TYR A 214 -26.80 -25.00 -18.95
N ARG A 215 -26.96 -24.61 -20.23
CA ARG A 215 -26.31 -25.32 -21.33
C ARG A 215 -24.79 -25.13 -21.23
N PRO A 216 -23.98 -26.19 -21.02
CA PRO A 216 -22.53 -26.05 -20.95
C PRO A 216 -22.01 -25.55 -22.30
N PRO A 217 -20.89 -24.79 -22.32
CA PRO A 217 -20.31 -24.28 -23.56
C PRO A 217 -19.94 -25.46 -24.47
N VAL A 218 -20.69 -25.60 -25.57
CA VAL A 218 -20.51 -26.68 -26.53
C VAL A 218 -19.20 -26.45 -27.27
N TYR A 219 -18.46 -27.54 -27.54
CA TYR A 219 -17.10 -27.49 -28.11
C TYR A 219 -17.00 -26.79 -29.49
N GLU A 220 -18.15 -26.56 -30.13
CA GLU A 220 -18.34 -25.79 -31.37
C GLU A 220 -17.86 -24.33 -31.29
N ASP A 221 -17.80 -23.72 -30.10
CA ASP A 221 -17.33 -22.32 -29.92
C ASP A 221 -15.90 -22.10 -30.45
N ASN A 222 -15.07 -23.16 -30.49
CA ASN A 222 -13.70 -23.11 -31.01
C ASN A 222 -13.60 -23.01 -32.55
N ILE A 223 -14.70 -23.17 -33.29
CA ILE A 223 -14.69 -23.07 -34.76
C ILE A 223 -14.45 -21.60 -35.16
N ILE A 224 -13.35 -21.35 -35.86
CA ILE A 224 -12.93 -20.02 -36.31
C ILE A 224 -13.69 -19.62 -37.58
N ARG A 225 -14.23 -18.40 -37.61
CA ARG A 225 -15.04 -17.83 -38.70
C ARG A 225 -14.51 -16.46 -39.11
N VAL A 226 -14.81 -16.03 -40.33
CA VAL A 226 -14.58 -14.63 -40.74
C VAL A 226 -15.41 -13.71 -39.86
N GLY A 227 -14.78 -12.65 -39.34
CA GLY A 227 -15.36 -11.76 -38.33
C GLY A 227 -15.08 -12.14 -36.88
N ASP A 228 -14.58 -13.35 -36.58
CA ASP A 228 -14.17 -13.70 -35.22
C ASP A 228 -12.95 -12.87 -34.79
N GLU A 229 -12.97 -12.42 -33.53
CA GLU A 229 -11.78 -11.87 -32.88
C GLU A 229 -10.80 -12.99 -32.52
N VAL A 230 -9.51 -12.74 -32.74
CA VAL A 230 -8.44 -13.72 -32.53
C VAL A 230 -7.19 -13.07 -31.91
N LEU A 231 -6.37 -13.89 -31.25
CA LEU A 231 -5.02 -13.57 -30.82
C LEU A 231 -4.01 -14.29 -31.70
N TYR A 232 -3.31 -13.54 -32.56
CA TYR A 232 -2.24 -14.04 -33.42
C TYR A 232 -0.89 -14.03 -32.70
N ALA A 233 -0.09 -15.08 -32.92
CA ALA A 233 1.29 -15.21 -32.43
C ALA A 233 1.44 -14.88 -30.91
N ARG A 234 0.42 -15.24 -30.12
CA ARG A 234 0.31 -15.02 -28.66
C ARG A 234 0.28 -13.57 -28.16
N SER A 235 0.51 -12.57 -29.01
CA SER A 235 0.66 -11.16 -28.59
C SER A 235 -0.18 -10.14 -29.36
N TYR A 236 -0.71 -10.49 -30.54
CA TYR A 236 -1.34 -9.52 -31.44
C TYR A 236 -2.85 -9.79 -31.59
N PRO A 237 -3.72 -9.04 -30.89
CA PRO A 237 -5.16 -9.14 -31.09
C PRO A 237 -5.57 -8.58 -32.46
N GLY A 238 -6.52 -9.23 -33.11
CA GLY A 238 -7.05 -8.83 -34.41
C GLY A 238 -8.38 -9.49 -34.73
N VAL A 239 -8.83 -9.35 -35.98
CA VAL A 239 -10.09 -9.92 -36.50
C VAL A 239 -9.81 -10.70 -37.78
N VAL A 240 -10.38 -11.90 -37.91
CA VAL A 240 -10.23 -12.72 -39.13
C VAL A 240 -10.97 -12.07 -40.30
N THR A 241 -10.25 -11.76 -41.37
CA THR A 241 -10.78 -11.14 -42.60
C THR A 241 -11.09 -12.16 -43.69
N TYR A 242 -10.39 -13.29 -43.71
CA TYR A 242 -10.52 -14.32 -44.73
C TYR A 242 -10.04 -15.68 -44.21
N ILE A 243 -10.61 -16.78 -44.72
CA ILE A 243 -10.22 -18.16 -44.41
C ILE A 243 -10.20 -18.95 -45.72
N SER A 244 -9.15 -19.74 -45.96
CA SER A 244 -9.06 -20.70 -47.06
C SER A 244 -8.25 -21.92 -46.65
N GLY A 245 -8.93 -23.05 -46.42
CA GLY A 245 -8.31 -24.27 -45.90
C GLY A 245 -7.66 -24.04 -44.55
N THR A 246 -6.33 -24.14 -44.49
CA THR A 246 -5.51 -23.90 -43.30
C THR A 246 -4.92 -22.48 -43.22
N GLU A 247 -5.00 -21.68 -44.30
CA GLU A 247 -4.56 -20.27 -44.28
C GLU A 247 -5.72 -19.37 -43.80
N VAL A 248 -5.41 -18.45 -42.90
CA VAL A 248 -6.28 -17.35 -42.51
C VAL A 248 -5.61 -16.03 -42.79
N ARG A 249 -6.41 -14.98 -43.02
CA ARG A 249 -5.96 -13.60 -42.91
C ARG A 249 -6.56 -12.96 -41.68
N VAL A 250 -5.73 -12.20 -40.97
CA VAL A 250 -6.11 -11.48 -39.76
C VAL A 250 -5.71 -10.02 -39.93
N ARG A 251 -6.67 -9.12 -39.74
CA ARG A 251 -6.41 -7.69 -39.58
C ARG A 251 -6.04 -7.45 -38.11
N LEU A 252 -4.75 -7.21 -37.87
CA LEU A 252 -4.16 -6.98 -36.56
C LEU A 252 -4.37 -5.54 -36.10
N ASN A 253 -4.68 -5.35 -34.82
CA ASN A 253 -4.95 -4.03 -34.24
C ASN A 253 -3.70 -3.14 -34.27
N GLY A 254 -3.62 -2.25 -35.26
CA GLY A 254 -2.50 -1.31 -35.46
C GLY A 254 -1.37 -1.80 -36.38
N TYR A 255 -1.44 -3.03 -36.92
CA TYR A 255 -0.36 -3.64 -37.71
C TYR A 255 -0.76 -4.08 -39.13
N GLY A 256 -1.95 -3.72 -39.61
CA GLY A 256 -2.44 -4.06 -40.95
C GLY A 256 -2.99 -5.48 -41.05
N GLU A 257 -2.96 -6.08 -42.25
CA GLU A 257 -3.43 -7.45 -42.50
C GLU A 257 -2.25 -8.42 -42.64
N THR A 258 -2.36 -9.61 -42.04
CA THR A 258 -1.31 -10.64 -42.00
C THR A 258 -1.91 -12.00 -42.34
N ARG A 259 -1.17 -12.83 -43.08
CA ARG A 259 -1.49 -14.25 -43.30
C ARG A 259 -0.92 -15.10 -42.18
N ALA A 260 -1.67 -16.09 -41.71
CA ALA A 260 -1.26 -17.02 -40.65
C ALA A 260 -1.86 -18.42 -40.91
N GLY A 261 -1.34 -19.45 -40.24
CA GLY A 261 -2.03 -20.74 -40.13
C GLY A 261 -3.19 -20.66 -39.12
N THR A 262 -4.20 -21.50 -39.30
CA THR A 262 -5.27 -21.71 -38.29
C THR A 262 -4.73 -22.18 -36.93
N SER A 263 -3.53 -22.77 -36.90
CA SER A 263 -2.78 -23.15 -35.69
C SER A 263 -2.19 -21.97 -34.91
N ASP A 264 -1.97 -20.84 -35.57
CA ASP A 264 -1.13 -19.74 -35.06
C ASP A 264 -1.97 -18.63 -34.42
N ILE A 265 -3.29 -18.82 -34.46
CA ILE A 265 -4.32 -17.92 -33.94
C ILE A 265 -5.18 -18.63 -32.90
N ALA A 266 -5.59 -17.90 -31.87
CA ALA A 266 -6.53 -18.39 -30.87
C ALA A 266 -7.79 -17.53 -30.86
N LYS A 267 -8.95 -18.16 -31.03
CA LYS A 267 -10.25 -17.48 -31.06
C LYS A 267 -10.62 -16.91 -29.69
N SER A 268 -11.19 -15.70 -29.70
CA SER A 268 -11.80 -15.06 -28.54
C SER A 268 -13.06 -15.84 -28.13
N VAL A 269 -13.11 -16.28 -26.88
CA VAL A 269 -14.22 -17.03 -26.27
C VAL A 269 -14.77 -16.30 -25.05
N ARG A 270 -16.02 -16.53 -24.69
CA ARG A 270 -16.64 -15.84 -23.54
C ARG A 270 -16.06 -16.30 -22.20
N CYS A 271 -15.80 -17.61 -22.06
CA CYS A 271 -15.27 -18.24 -20.87
C CYS A 271 -14.39 -19.44 -21.23
N LEU A 272 -13.41 -19.76 -20.39
CA LEU A 272 -12.60 -20.97 -20.46
C LEU A 272 -12.29 -21.49 -19.04
N LYS A 273 -12.56 -22.78 -18.79
CA LYS A 273 -12.34 -23.46 -17.50
C LYS A 273 -12.87 -22.73 -16.25
N GLY A 274 -14.00 -22.03 -16.36
CA GLY A 274 -14.65 -21.31 -15.25
C GLY A 274 -14.17 -19.87 -15.03
N ILE A 275 -13.18 -19.39 -15.79
CA ILE A 275 -12.84 -17.97 -15.92
C ILE A 275 -13.57 -17.42 -17.15
N CYS A 276 -14.09 -16.19 -17.05
CA CYS A 276 -14.95 -15.52 -18.02
C CYS A 276 -14.50 -14.06 -18.23
N VAL A 277 -14.81 -13.51 -19.40
CA VAL A 277 -14.74 -12.06 -19.63
C VAL A 277 -15.64 -11.33 -18.62
N GLY A 278 -15.08 -10.36 -17.93
CA GLY A 278 -15.71 -9.63 -16.82
C GLY A 278 -15.33 -10.12 -15.42
N ASP A 279 -14.70 -11.29 -15.27
CA ASP A 279 -14.20 -11.74 -13.95
C ASP A 279 -13.08 -10.83 -13.44
N GLU A 280 -13.05 -10.61 -12.13
CA GLU A 280 -11.90 -10.04 -11.42
C GLU A 280 -10.96 -11.13 -10.91
N GLY A 281 -9.70 -10.76 -10.68
CA GLY A 281 -8.70 -11.66 -10.14
C GLY A 281 -7.33 -11.01 -9.95
N LEU A 282 -6.34 -11.87 -9.68
CA LEU A 282 -4.99 -11.51 -9.27
C LEU A 282 -3.97 -12.16 -10.20
N TYR A 283 -3.28 -11.36 -11.00
CA TYR A 283 -2.18 -11.79 -11.86
C TYR A 283 -0.85 -11.77 -11.09
N GLY A 284 -0.04 -12.82 -11.26
CA GLY A 284 1.33 -12.88 -10.72
C GLY A 284 1.44 -12.77 -9.20
N GLY A 285 0.37 -13.03 -8.45
CA GLY A 285 0.31 -12.93 -6.99
C GLY A 285 0.20 -11.51 -6.42
N SER A 286 0.29 -10.46 -7.24
CA SER A 286 0.38 -9.06 -6.79
C SER A 286 -0.52 -8.06 -7.53
N TYR A 287 -0.95 -8.36 -8.77
CA TYR A 287 -1.58 -7.37 -9.64
C TYR A 287 -3.06 -7.66 -9.86
N LYS A 288 -3.94 -6.88 -9.22
CA LYS A 288 -5.38 -6.98 -9.46
C LYS A 288 -5.79 -6.48 -10.85
N GLY A 289 -6.74 -7.16 -11.46
CA GLY A 289 -7.30 -6.77 -12.75
C GLY A 289 -8.57 -7.52 -13.16
N THR A 290 -9.19 -7.05 -14.24
CA THR A 290 -10.42 -7.63 -14.82
C THR A 290 -10.10 -8.33 -16.14
N VAL A 291 -10.65 -9.51 -16.39
CA VAL A 291 -10.53 -10.20 -17.69
C VAL A 291 -11.32 -9.45 -18.76
N VAL A 292 -10.63 -8.95 -19.79
CA VAL A 292 -11.22 -8.20 -20.91
C VAL A 292 -11.51 -9.10 -22.11
N LYS A 293 -10.62 -10.06 -22.40
CA LYS A 293 -10.77 -11.07 -23.46
C LYS A 293 -10.15 -12.38 -23.02
N MET A 294 -10.77 -13.50 -23.38
CA MET A 294 -10.27 -14.85 -23.12
C MET A 294 -10.07 -15.57 -24.45
N TYR A 295 -8.98 -16.30 -24.63
CA TYR A 295 -8.67 -16.96 -25.90
C TYR A 295 -8.58 -18.49 -25.72
N SER A 296 -8.98 -19.24 -26.76
CA SER A 296 -9.07 -20.71 -26.73
C SER A 296 -7.76 -21.44 -26.42
N ASN A 297 -6.60 -20.79 -26.61
CA ASN A 297 -5.27 -21.29 -26.25
C ASN A 297 -4.88 -21.08 -24.77
N ALA A 298 -5.83 -20.71 -23.90
CA ALA A 298 -5.61 -20.38 -22.50
C ALA A 298 -4.66 -19.19 -22.24
N LEU A 299 -4.59 -18.25 -23.19
CA LEU A 299 -4.17 -16.87 -22.93
C LEU A 299 -5.39 -15.98 -22.71
N MET A 300 -5.18 -14.82 -22.08
CA MET A 300 -6.23 -13.81 -21.88
C MET A 300 -5.63 -12.40 -21.86
N THR A 301 -6.46 -11.40 -22.19
CA THR A 301 -6.15 -10.00 -21.96
C THR A 301 -6.78 -9.56 -20.64
N VAL A 302 -5.97 -9.17 -19.65
CA VAL A 302 -6.41 -8.62 -18.36
C VAL A 302 -6.16 -7.11 -18.36
N ARG A 303 -7.12 -6.32 -17.87
CA ARG A 303 -6.90 -4.91 -17.52
C ARG A 303 -6.41 -4.83 -16.08
N LEU A 304 -5.11 -4.71 -15.91
CA LEU A 304 -4.44 -4.51 -14.62
C LEU A 304 -4.61 -3.05 -14.17
N GLN A 305 -4.93 -2.84 -12.89
CA GLN A 305 -5.31 -1.53 -12.35
C GLN A 305 -4.22 -0.45 -12.51
N ALA A 306 -2.94 -0.83 -12.50
CA ALA A 306 -1.82 0.10 -12.68
C ALA A 306 -1.23 0.11 -14.11
N TYR A 307 -1.34 -0.98 -14.88
CA TYR A 307 -0.59 -1.20 -16.13
C TYR A 307 -1.46 -1.25 -17.40
N GLY A 308 -2.79 -1.10 -17.28
CA GLY A 308 -3.68 -1.18 -18.43
C GLY A 308 -3.84 -2.61 -18.94
N ASN A 309 -3.91 -2.82 -20.25
CA ASN A 309 -4.20 -4.13 -20.84
C ASN A 309 -2.91 -4.94 -21.05
N SER A 310 -2.80 -6.10 -20.40
CA SER A 310 -1.70 -7.05 -20.54
C SER A 310 -2.21 -8.42 -21.01
N ILE A 311 -1.43 -9.13 -21.83
CA ILE A 311 -1.75 -10.50 -22.23
C ILE A 311 -0.98 -11.46 -21.32
N VAL A 312 -1.71 -12.39 -20.69
CA VAL A 312 -1.19 -13.31 -19.66
C VAL A 312 -1.74 -14.72 -19.89
N ALA A 313 -1.08 -15.75 -19.34
CA ALA A 313 -1.59 -17.11 -19.40
C ALA A 313 -2.57 -17.39 -18.24
N MET A 314 -3.59 -18.21 -18.52
CA MET A 314 -4.71 -18.46 -17.59
C MET A 314 -4.31 -19.15 -16.28
N ARG A 315 -3.19 -19.89 -16.27
CA ARG A 315 -2.62 -20.49 -15.07
C ARG A 315 -1.92 -19.50 -14.12
N ASP A 316 -1.60 -18.29 -14.61
CA ASP A 316 -0.84 -17.27 -13.90
C ASP A 316 -1.78 -16.15 -13.34
N PHE A 317 -3.10 -16.34 -13.48
CA PHE A 317 -4.18 -15.48 -13.00
C PHE A 317 -5.10 -16.26 -12.06
N ALA A 318 -5.24 -15.79 -10.82
CA ALA A 318 -6.09 -16.38 -9.80
C ALA A 318 -7.45 -15.66 -9.76
N LYS A 319 -8.56 -16.39 -9.94
CA LYS A 319 -9.90 -15.79 -9.99
C LYS A 319 -10.35 -15.34 -8.59
N ALA A 320 -10.97 -14.16 -8.52
CA ALA A 320 -11.56 -13.66 -7.29
C ALA A 320 -12.73 -14.55 -6.82
N GLN A 321 -12.77 -14.84 -5.53
CA GLN A 321 -13.81 -15.62 -4.86
C GLN A 321 -14.35 -14.85 -3.66
N ARG A 322 -15.64 -15.06 -3.35
CA ARG A 322 -16.28 -14.43 -2.18
C ARG A 322 -15.72 -14.96 -0.85
N CYS A 323 -15.37 -16.24 -0.82
CA CYS A 323 -14.76 -16.91 0.32
C CYS A 323 -13.77 -17.98 -0.16
N LEU A 324 -12.75 -18.22 0.66
CA LEU A 324 -11.76 -19.28 0.54
C LEU A 324 -11.81 -20.10 1.83
N GLY A 325 -12.47 -21.26 1.79
CA GLY A 325 -12.78 -22.03 3.00
C GLY A 325 -13.72 -21.25 3.94
N THR A 326 -13.31 -21.06 5.20
CA THR A 326 -14.06 -20.31 6.22
C THR A 326 -13.82 -18.80 6.18
N ILE A 327 -12.85 -18.33 5.39
CA ILE A 327 -12.44 -16.92 5.29
C ILE A 327 -13.16 -16.27 4.11
N CYS A 328 -13.89 -15.20 4.35
CA CYS A 328 -14.73 -14.49 3.40
C CYS A 328 -14.35 -13.00 3.30
N GLN A 329 -14.65 -12.39 2.15
CA GLN A 329 -14.64 -10.94 2.00
C GLN A 329 -15.52 -10.29 3.09
N GLY A 330 -14.95 -9.32 3.80
CA GLY A 330 -15.57 -8.63 4.94
C GLY A 330 -15.17 -9.18 6.32
N ASP A 331 -14.52 -10.34 6.42
CA ASP A 331 -14.03 -10.88 7.70
C ASP A 331 -12.94 -9.99 8.32
N ALA A 332 -12.90 -9.96 9.65
CA ALA A 332 -11.80 -9.42 10.45
C ALA A 332 -10.92 -10.56 11.01
N GLY A 333 -9.70 -10.22 11.44
CA GLY A 333 -8.76 -11.19 12.00
C GLY A 333 -7.37 -10.61 12.28
N LEU A 334 -6.41 -11.50 12.53
CA LEU A 334 -5.00 -11.17 12.67
C LEU A 334 -4.19 -11.77 11.51
N TYR A 335 -3.42 -10.91 10.83
CA TYR A 335 -2.36 -11.30 9.92
C TYR A 335 -1.04 -11.51 10.65
N ALA A 336 -0.31 -12.56 10.27
CA ALA A 336 1.00 -12.94 10.82
C ALA A 336 1.06 -13.00 12.36
N GLY A 337 -0.07 -13.32 13.01
CA GLY A 337 -0.17 -13.43 14.47
C GLY A 337 -0.09 -12.11 15.25
N ALA A 338 -0.05 -10.94 14.60
CA ALA A 338 0.15 -9.66 15.28
C ALA A 338 -0.68 -8.50 14.74
N TYR A 339 -0.91 -8.44 13.43
CA TYR A 339 -1.47 -7.26 12.78
C TYR A 339 -2.98 -7.40 12.56
N ARG A 340 -3.79 -6.51 13.14
CA ARG A 340 -5.24 -6.48 12.85
C ARG A 340 -5.47 -6.19 11.36
N ALA A 341 -6.25 -7.06 10.74
CA ALA A 341 -6.50 -7.07 9.31
C ALA A 341 -7.99 -7.31 9.01
N SER A 342 -8.46 -6.81 7.88
CA SER A 342 -9.76 -7.23 7.31
C SER A 342 -9.64 -7.62 5.84
N VAL A 343 -10.43 -8.61 5.43
CA VAL A 343 -10.36 -9.24 4.10
C VAL A 343 -11.15 -8.39 3.10
N LEU A 344 -10.46 -7.80 2.14
CA LEU A 344 -11.06 -7.06 1.02
C LEU A 344 -11.42 -7.96 -0.16
N GLY A 345 -10.77 -9.12 -0.28
CA GLY A 345 -11.03 -10.13 -1.32
C GLY A 345 -10.24 -11.41 -1.06
N ALA A 346 -10.68 -12.51 -1.68
CA ALA A 346 -10.00 -13.80 -1.66
C ALA A 346 -9.82 -14.31 -3.10
N PHE A 347 -8.82 -15.16 -3.33
CA PHE A 347 -8.49 -15.69 -4.66
C PHE A 347 -8.31 -17.21 -4.62
N ASP A 348 -8.66 -17.88 -5.71
CA ASP A 348 -8.67 -19.34 -5.84
C ASP A 348 -7.30 -20.01 -5.64
N ASN A 349 -6.20 -19.29 -5.84
CA ASN A 349 -4.83 -19.73 -5.57
C ASN A 349 -4.42 -19.71 -4.09
N GLY A 350 -5.33 -19.38 -3.17
CA GLY A 350 -5.05 -19.35 -1.73
C GLY A 350 -4.59 -17.99 -1.19
N MET A 351 -4.60 -16.93 -2.01
CA MET A 351 -4.23 -15.57 -1.60
C MET A 351 -5.46 -14.78 -1.08
N LEU A 352 -5.20 -13.83 -0.19
CA LEU A 352 -6.16 -12.84 0.30
C LEU A 352 -5.64 -11.43 0.01
N GLU A 353 -6.54 -10.52 -0.35
CA GLU A 353 -6.32 -9.08 -0.27
C GLU A 353 -6.75 -8.60 1.12
N LEU A 354 -5.82 -8.06 1.89
CA LEU A 354 -6.01 -7.63 3.28
C LEU A 354 -5.85 -6.11 3.40
N ARG A 355 -6.68 -5.48 4.22
CA ARG A 355 -6.43 -4.12 4.74
C ARG A 355 -5.74 -4.22 6.09
N ILE A 356 -4.51 -3.70 6.19
CA ILE A 356 -3.67 -3.72 7.40
C ILE A 356 -3.24 -2.29 7.68
N ASN A 357 -3.57 -1.77 8.87
CA ASN A 357 -3.25 -0.39 9.28
C ASN A 357 -3.60 0.70 8.23
N GLY A 358 -4.71 0.51 7.51
CA GLY A 358 -5.17 1.39 6.43
C GLY A 358 -4.60 1.08 5.05
N SER A 359 -3.39 0.51 4.97
CA SER A 359 -2.78 0.03 3.71
C SER A 359 -3.48 -1.23 3.19
N VAL A 360 -3.36 -1.49 1.89
CA VAL A 360 -3.77 -2.76 1.26
C VAL A 360 -2.54 -3.61 0.99
N SER A 361 -2.64 -4.92 1.16
CA SER A 361 -1.56 -5.89 0.92
C SER A 361 -2.13 -7.24 0.47
N ILE A 362 -1.36 -8.02 -0.27
CA ILE A 362 -1.72 -9.40 -0.62
C ILE A 362 -0.91 -10.37 0.23
N ALA A 363 -1.54 -11.40 0.78
CA ALA A 363 -0.93 -12.41 1.66
C ALA A 363 -1.53 -13.81 1.41
N MET A 364 -0.90 -14.88 1.92
CA MET A 364 -1.50 -16.22 1.87
C MET A 364 -2.54 -16.39 2.98
N ALA A 365 -3.65 -17.06 2.70
CA ALA A 365 -4.75 -17.23 3.65
C ALA A 365 -4.37 -17.98 4.93
N ARG A 366 -3.37 -18.87 4.88
CA ARG A 366 -2.83 -19.59 6.04
C ARG A 366 -2.16 -18.66 7.08
N ASP A 367 -1.75 -17.46 6.66
CA ASP A 367 -1.10 -16.46 7.51
C ASP A 367 -2.13 -15.49 8.12
N PHE A 368 -3.43 -15.69 7.84
CA PHE A 368 -4.56 -14.94 8.39
C PHE A 368 -5.39 -15.81 9.35
N SER A 369 -5.55 -15.33 10.59
CA SER A 369 -6.38 -15.96 11.61
C SER A 369 -7.68 -15.17 11.75
N LYS A 370 -8.77 -15.69 11.18
CA LYS A 370 -10.12 -15.10 11.27
C LYS A 370 -10.54 -14.91 12.72
N SER A 371 -11.28 -13.83 13.00
CA SER A 371 -11.80 -13.55 14.33
C SER A 371 -13.19 -14.14 14.60
N SER A 372 -13.46 -14.33 15.89
CA SER A 372 -14.64 -14.97 16.45
C SER A 372 -15.03 -14.31 17.77
N SER A 373 -16.32 -14.31 18.08
CA SER A 373 -16.85 -13.87 19.37
C SER A 373 -16.55 -14.85 20.51
N CYS A 374 -16.13 -16.08 20.21
CA CYS A 374 -15.76 -17.10 21.20
C CYS A 374 -14.54 -17.92 20.75
N ASN A 375 -13.84 -18.54 21.71
CA ASN A 375 -12.80 -19.52 21.39
C ASN A 375 -13.39 -20.77 20.71
N ARG A 376 -12.51 -21.59 20.10
CA ARG A 376 -12.90 -22.78 19.33
C ARG A 376 -13.76 -23.78 20.10
N GLU A 377 -13.56 -23.88 21.41
CA GLU A 377 -14.30 -24.75 22.34
C GLU A 377 -15.62 -24.16 22.83
N ARG A 378 -15.85 -22.85 22.62
CA ARG A 378 -16.94 -22.04 23.20
C ARG A 378 -16.96 -22.02 24.74
N THR A 379 -15.83 -22.33 25.38
CA THR A 379 -15.60 -22.19 26.83
C THR A 379 -15.35 -20.74 27.24
N MET A 380 -14.91 -19.88 26.30
CA MET A 380 -14.66 -18.45 26.51
C MET A 380 -15.28 -17.62 25.37
N CYS A 381 -15.88 -16.47 25.70
CA CYS A 381 -16.47 -15.54 24.73
C CYS A 381 -16.13 -14.08 25.06
N ALA A 382 -16.30 -13.19 24.09
CA ALA A 382 -16.07 -11.75 24.23
C ALA A 382 -16.92 -11.17 25.37
N GLY A 383 -16.32 -10.31 26.18
CA GLY A 383 -16.92 -9.81 27.42
C GLY A 383 -16.69 -10.69 28.65
N ALA A 384 -16.19 -11.93 28.51
CA ALA A 384 -15.86 -12.78 29.66
C ALA A 384 -14.68 -12.20 30.47
N ASP A 385 -14.82 -12.23 31.80
CA ASP A 385 -13.74 -11.84 32.70
C ASP A 385 -12.66 -12.94 32.75
N ILE A 386 -11.40 -12.51 32.76
CA ILE A 386 -10.22 -13.37 32.68
C ILE A 386 -9.21 -13.02 33.77
N LEU A 387 -8.20 -13.89 33.92
CA LEU A 387 -7.03 -13.72 34.76
C LEU A 387 -5.77 -14.14 33.97
N TYR A 388 -5.01 -13.16 33.51
CA TYR A 388 -3.75 -13.35 32.79
C TYR A 388 -2.57 -13.53 33.76
N ALA A 389 -1.64 -14.42 33.41
CA ALA A 389 -0.46 -14.77 34.21
C ALA A 389 -0.72 -15.07 35.71
N GLY A 390 -1.95 -15.47 36.06
CA GLY A 390 -2.37 -15.80 37.43
C GLY A 390 -2.63 -14.62 38.37
N SER A 391 -2.37 -13.37 37.96
CA SER A 391 -2.46 -12.19 38.83
C SER A 391 -3.12 -10.95 38.20
N TYR A 392 -3.22 -10.85 36.88
CA TYR A 392 -3.76 -9.66 36.20
C TYR A 392 -5.21 -9.91 35.73
N PRO A 393 -6.24 -9.41 36.44
CA PRO A 393 -7.61 -9.50 35.97
C PRO A 393 -7.82 -8.63 34.73
N GLY A 394 -8.77 -9.03 33.89
CA GLY A 394 -9.13 -8.30 32.69
C GLY A 394 -10.38 -8.87 32.01
N ARG A 395 -10.61 -8.48 30.77
CA ARG A 395 -11.76 -8.89 29.95
C ARG A 395 -11.34 -9.30 28.54
N ALA A 396 -11.82 -10.45 28.09
CA ALA A 396 -11.65 -10.92 26.72
C ALA A 396 -12.40 -10.01 25.74
N LEU A 397 -11.76 -9.63 24.63
CA LEU A 397 -12.34 -8.74 23.61
C LEU A 397 -12.71 -9.51 22.33
N GLU A 398 -11.78 -10.33 21.83
CA GLU A 398 -11.91 -11.00 20.52
C GLU A 398 -11.03 -12.27 20.50
N PHE A 399 -11.50 -13.33 19.84
CA PHE A 399 -10.79 -14.61 19.70
C PHE A 399 -10.42 -14.86 18.25
N TYR A 400 -9.38 -15.65 18.00
CA TYR A 400 -8.87 -15.93 16.65
C TYR A 400 -8.65 -17.44 16.41
N ASP A 401 -8.83 -17.89 15.17
CA ASP A 401 -8.81 -19.32 14.79
C ASP A 401 -7.47 -20.04 15.11
N ASN A 402 -6.36 -19.30 15.26
CA ASN A 402 -5.07 -19.84 15.70
C ASN A 402 -4.95 -20.08 17.23
N GLY A 403 -6.04 -19.92 17.98
CA GLY A 403 -6.06 -20.11 19.43
C GLY A 403 -5.53 -18.93 20.24
N MET A 404 -5.33 -17.76 19.61
CA MET A 404 -5.06 -16.52 20.31
C MET A 404 -6.35 -15.77 20.68
N MET A 405 -6.23 -14.84 21.60
CA MET A 405 -7.27 -13.87 21.96
C MET A 405 -6.64 -12.51 22.24
N SER A 406 -7.39 -11.43 21.98
CA SER A 406 -7.09 -10.11 22.50
C SER A 406 -7.96 -9.78 23.72
N PHE A 407 -7.40 -9.02 24.65
CA PHE A 407 -8.02 -8.69 25.92
C PHE A 407 -7.58 -7.32 26.43
N GLN A 408 -8.39 -6.70 27.28
CA GLN A 408 -8.00 -5.53 28.07
C GLN A 408 -7.70 -5.98 29.51
N LEU A 409 -6.64 -5.46 30.11
CA LEU A 409 -6.33 -5.66 31.54
C LEU A 409 -6.90 -4.51 32.36
N ASP A 410 -7.39 -4.82 33.56
CA ASP A 410 -7.97 -3.83 34.45
C ASP A 410 -6.91 -2.84 34.94
N GLY A 411 -7.19 -1.54 34.80
CA GLY A 411 -6.24 -0.46 35.12
C GLY A 411 -5.25 -0.12 34.00
N TYR A 412 -5.25 -0.87 32.89
CA TYR A 412 -4.39 -0.60 31.73
C TYR A 412 -5.17 -0.02 30.55
N SER A 413 -4.52 0.88 29.81
CA SER A 413 -5.02 1.43 28.55
C SER A 413 -4.65 0.53 27.37
N GLY A 414 -5.57 0.38 26.41
CA GLY A 414 -5.37 -0.47 25.23
C GLY A 414 -5.67 -1.95 25.44
N SER A 415 -5.20 -2.79 24.52
CA SER A 415 -5.45 -4.24 24.49
C SER A 415 -4.16 -5.02 24.29
N SER A 416 -3.98 -6.09 25.06
CA SER A 416 -2.93 -7.10 24.89
C SER A 416 -3.47 -8.32 24.12
N SER A 417 -2.57 -9.22 23.70
CA SER A 417 -2.93 -10.50 23.07
C SER A 417 -2.08 -11.64 23.63
N SER A 418 -2.64 -12.84 23.71
CA SER A 418 -1.96 -14.08 24.15
C SER A 418 -2.72 -15.32 23.66
N TYR A 419 -2.20 -16.54 23.87
CA TYR A 419 -2.97 -17.76 23.60
C TYR A 419 -4.03 -18.00 24.67
N THR A 420 -5.19 -18.53 24.29
CA THR A 420 -6.30 -18.79 25.22
C THR A 420 -5.94 -19.77 26.33
N ARG A 421 -4.94 -20.63 26.13
CA ARG A 421 -4.43 -21.58 27.13
C ARG A 421 -3.57 -20.92 28.23
N ASP A 422 -3.03 -19.73 27.94
CA ASP A 422 -2.14 -18.97 28.85
C ASP A 422 -2.97 -18.01 29.75
N VAL A 423 -4.31 -18.12 29.68
CA VAL A 423 -5.31 -17.25 30.32
C VAL A 423 -6.33 -18.11 31.07
N ALA A 424 -6.55 -17.83 32.36
CA ALA A 424 -7.66 -18.44 33.10
C ALA A 424 -8.95 -17.61 32.89
N TYR A 425 -10.11 -18.27 32.87
CA TYR A 425 -11.40 -17.65 32.55
C TYR A 425 -12.40 -17.81 33.69
N SER A 426 -13.32 -16.85 33.82
CA SER A 426 -14.35 -16.86 34.86
C SER A 426 -15.31 -18.04 34.68
N VAL A 427 -15.52 -18.83 35.73
CA VAL A 427 -16.41 -20.00 35.77
C VAL A 427 -17.64 -19.70 36.63
N ARG A 428 -18.75 -20.39 36.34
CA ARG A 428 -19.97 -20.31 37.18
C ARG A 428 -19.73 -21.03 38.50
N ASP A 429 -19.57 -20.26 39.57
CA ASP A 429 -19.28 -20.76 40.92
C ASP A 429 -20.26 -20.18 41.94
N SER A 430 -20.73 -21.01 42.88
CA SER A 430 -21.71 -20.62 43.89
C SER A 430 -21.19 -19.66 44.96
N ARG A 431 -19.87 -19.41 45.01
CA ARG A 431 -19.22 -18.41 45.87
C ARG A 431 -19.41 -16.99 45.37
N ILE A 432 -19.67 -16.77 44.07
CA ILE A 432 -19.77 -15.42 43.47
C ILE A 432 -20.89 -14.62 44.15
N GLY A 433 -20.61 -13.35 44.46
CA GLY A 433 -21.51 -12.43 45.17
C GLY A 433 -21.60 -12.66 46.68
N ARG A 434 -20.96 -13.70 47.24
CA ARG A 434 -20.95 -13.97 48.68
C ARG A 434 -19.70 -13.42 49.35
N THR A 435 -19.80 -13.12 50.64
CA THR A 435 -18.68 -12.67 51.48
C THR A 435 -18.16 -13.81 52.35
N TYR A 436 -16.85 -13.99 52.36
CA TYR A 436 -16.12 -14.99 53.13
C TYR A 436 -15.05 -14.31 54.01
N LEU A 437 -14.44 -15.06 54.93
CA LEU A 437 -13.21 -14.67 55.61
C LEU A 437 -11.99 -15.11 54.80
N TYR A 438 -11.10 -14.17 54.51
CA TYR A 438 -9.78 -14.39 53.92
C TYR A 438 -8.70 -14.10 54.97
N SER A 439 -7.68 -14.97 55.04
CA SER A 439 -6.60 -14.91 56.05
C SER A 439 -7.10 -14.81 57.51
N GLY A 440 -8.30 -15.32 57.80
CA GLY A 440 -8.93 -15.29 59.13
C GLY A 440 -9.54 -13.94 59.57
N TYR A 441 -9.16 -12.81 58.95
CA TYR A 441 -9.55 -11.46 59.42
C TYR A 441 -10.27 -10.60 58.38
N TYR A 442 -9.96 -10.75 57.09
CA TYR A 442 -10.50 -9.86 56.04
C TYR A 442 -11.83 -10.38 55.51
N ARG A 443 -12.86 -9.52 55.49
CA ARG A 443 -14.12 -9.83 54.79
C ARG A 443 -13.90 -9.65 53.28
N ALA A 444 -14.04 -10.73 52.53
CA ALA A 444 -13.75 -10.83 51.10
C ALA A 444 -15.02 -11.19 50.32
N THR A 445 -15.58 -10.25 49.55
CA THR A 445 -16.72 -10.53 48.65
C THR A 445 -16.21 -11.00 47.30
N VAL A 446 -16.64 -12.19 46.85
CA VAL A 446 -16.17 -12.79 45.60
C VAL A 446 -16.83 -12.12 44.39
N ILE A 447 -16.00 -11.57 43.51
CA ILE A 447 -16.39 -10.95 42.25
C ILE A 447 -16.42 -12.01 41.13
N ALA A 448 -15.38 -12.85 41.05
CA ALA A 448 -15.25 -13.92 40.07
C ALA A 448 -14.43 -15.08 40.64
N VAL A 449 -14.66 -16.29 40.10
CA VAL A 449 -13.81 -17.48 40.32
C VAL A 449 -13.32 -17.93 38.96
N TYR A 450 -12.04 -18.29 38.84
CA TYR A 450 -11.39 -18.62 37.57
C TYR A 450 -11.09 -20.12 37.44
N SER A 451 -11.01 -20.60 36.21
CA SER A 451 -10.75 -22.01 35.88
C SER A 451 -9.43 -22.59 36.41
N ASN A 452 -8.49 -21.76 36.85
CA ASN A 452 -7.24 -22.18 37.53
C ASN A 452 -7.37 -22.26 39.08
N GLY A 453 -8.57 -22.11 39.65
CA GLY A 453 -8.81 -22.16 41.09
C GLY A 453 -8.52 -20.86 41.85
N MET A 454 -8.16 -19.78 41.15
CA MET A 454 -8.05 -18.44 41.74
C MET A 454 -9.43 -17.76 41.81
N ALA A 455 -9.56 -16.75 42.67
CA ALA A 455 -10.74 -15.91 42.82
C ALA A 455 -10.36 -14.43 42.87
N ARG A 456 -11.17 -13.58 42.24
CA ARG A 456 -11.12 -12.13 42.39
C ARG A 456 -12.05 -11.72 43.53
N VAL A 457 -11.54 -10.96 44.49
CA VAL A 457 -12.30 -10.53 45.69
C VAL A 457 -12.21 -9.02 45.92
N ALA A 458 -13.29 -8.41 46.37
CA ALA A 458 -13.25 -7.10 47.03
C ALA A 458 -12.98 -7.32 48.53
N LEU A 459 -11.90 -6.75 49.06
CA LEU A 459 -11.58 -6.81 50.49
C LEU A 459 -12.15 -5.58 51.20
N ALA A 460 -12.95 -5.79 52.25
CA ALA A 460 -13.51 -4.70 53.03
C ALA A 460 -12.39 -3.85 53.66
N GLY A 461 -12.46 -2.53 53.45
CA GLY A 461 -11.43 -1.57 53.90
C GLY A 461 -10.33 -1.26 52.88
N TYR A 462 -10.30 -1.93 51.73
CA TYR A 462 -9.33 -1.70 50.65
C TYR A 462 -10.00 -1.14 49.40
N SER A 463 -9.28 -0.29 48.65
CA SER A 463 -9.69 0.17 47.33
C SER A 463 -9.30 -0.85 46.25
N GLY A 464 -10.26 -1.22 45.41
CA GLY A 464 -10.04 -2.16 44.29
C GLY A 464 -10.32 -3.63 44.65
N SER A 465 -9.61 -4.54 44.01
CA SER A 465 -9.83 -5.99 44.12
C SER A 465 -8.53 -6.78 44.15
N SER A 466 -8.45 -7.78 45.02
CA SER A 466 -7.31 -8.70 45.14
C SER A 466 -7.56 -10.02 44.42
N ILE A 467 -6.49 -10.71 44.06
CA ILE A 467 -6.52 -12.09 43.55
C ILE A 467 -6.03 -13.04 44.64
N VAL A 468 -6.83 -14.05 44.98
CA VAL A 468 -6.57 -15.04 46.06
C VAL A 468 -6.86 -16.45 45.56
N ARG A 469 -6.43 -17.51 46.24
CA ARG A 469 -6.90 -18.86 45.91
C ARG A 469 -8.33 -19.04 46.43
N ALA A 470 -9.20 -19.63 45.63
CA ALA A 470 -10.60 -19.83 46.03
C ALA A 470 -10.76 -20.86 47.18
N SER A 471 -9.71 -21.63 47.48
CA SER A 471 -9.59 -22.53 48.65
C SER A 471 -9.41 -21.79 49.98
N ASP A 472 -8.95 -20.54 49.95
CA ASP A 472 -8.46 -19.81 51.14
C ASP A 472 -9.56 -18.91 51.75
N LEU A 473 -10.77 -19.02 51.19
CA LEU A 473 -12.00 -18.34 51.58
C LEU A 473 -12.82 -19.27 52.48
N ARG A 474 -13.21 -18.80 53.66
CA ARG A 474 -13.94 -19.57 54.69
C ARG A 474 -15.26 -18.92 55.10
#